data_AF-A0A950PZ46-F1
#
_entry.id   AF-A0A950PZ46-F1
#
_cell.length_a   1.000
_cell.length_b   1.000
_cell.length_c   1.000
_cell.angle_alpha   90.00
_cell.angle_beta   90.00
_cell.angle_gamma   90.00
#
_symmetry.space_group_name_H-M   'P 1'
#
loop_
_entity.id
_entity.type
_entity.pdbx_description
1 polymer ?
#
loop_
_entity_poly.entity_id
_entity_poly.type
_entity_poly.pdbx_seq_one_letter_code
_entity_poly.pdbx_strand_id
1 'polypeptide(L)' 'MPAVCEVCGKHPSFGMAISHSHRRTKRRWNPNIQRVRALVNGSPKRIRVCTSCLKAGKVQKVPVRIKTESA' A
#
# COMPACT_ATOMS: atom_id res chain seq x y z
N MET A 1 7.57 -10.11 1.75
CA MET A 1 6.46 -9.33 1.14
C MET A 1 7.07 -8.23 0.29
N PRO A 2 6.78 -8.10 -1.01
CA PRO A 2 7.37 -7.03 -1.80
C PRO A 2 6.76 -5.72 -1.31
N ALA A 3 7.62 -4.88 -0.74
CA ALA A 3 7.23 -3.63 -0.14
C ALA A 3 7.38 -2.49 -1.17
N VAL A 4 6.97 -2.78 -2.41
CA VAL A 4 6.92 -1.80 -3.50
C VAL A 4 5.46 -1.53 -3.87
N CYS A 5 5.10 -0.25 -3.95
CA CYS A 5 3.79 0.17 -4.44
C CYS A 5 3.78 0.15 -5.97
N GLU A 6 2.81 -0.53 -6.57
CA GLU A 6 2.66 -0.63 -8.04
C GLU A 6 2.22 0.69 -8.69
N VAL A 7 1.70 1.64 -7.91
CA VAL A 7 1.16 2.91 -8.40
C VAL A 7 2.18 4.05 -8.35
N CYS A 8 3.01 4.10 -7.30
CA CYS A 8 3.94 5.21 -7.07
C CYS A 8 5.39 4.77 -6.88
N GLY A 9 5.70 3.47 -7.04
CA GLY A 9 7.06 2.95 -6.95
C GLY A 9 7.69 3.03 -5.56
N LYS A 10 6.98 3.50 -4.53
CA LYS A 10 7.51 3.59 -3.15
C LYS A 10 8.06 2.26 -2.72
N HIS A 11 9.34 2.26 -2.36
CA HIS A 11 10.10 1.10 -1.93
C HIS A 11 10.60 1.31 -0.49
N PRO A 12 11.09 0.26 0.18
CA PRO A 12 11.62 0.40 1.52
C PRO A 12 12.91 1.20 1.51
N SER A 13 13.09 2.04 2.53
CA SER A 13 14.36 2.70 2.81
C SER A 13 15.15 1.91 3.86
N PHE A 14 16.47 2.08 3.82
CA PHE A 14 17.42 1.43 4.72
C PHE A 14 18.17 2.46 5.55
N GLY A 15 18.59 2.08 6.75
CA GLY A 15 19.37 2.93 7.64
C GLY A 15 19.57 2.26 9.00
N MET A 16 19.69 3.05 10.05
CA MET A 16 20.05 2.55 11.39
C MET A 16 18.98 2.86 12.44
N ALA A 17 18.81 1.97 13.41
CA ALA A 17 18.32 2.32 14.73
C ALA A 17 19.54 2.72 15.57
N ILE A 18 19.42 3.86 16.24
CA ILE A 18 20.47 4.42 17.12
C ILE A 18 19.93 4.33 18.54
N SER A 19 20.62 3.60 19.42
CA SER A 19 20.30 3.59 20.85
C SER A 19 20.81 4.85 21.55
N HIS A 20 20.38 5.07 22.79
CA HIS A 20 20.89 6.16 23.63
C HIS A 20 22.43 6.13 23.78
N SER A 21 23.02 4.93 23.83
CA SER A 21 24.46 4.70 23.84
C SER A 21 25.13 4.67 22.45
N HIS A 22 24.46 5.18 21.41
CA HIS A 22 24.94 5.21 20.03
C HIS A 22 25.25 3.84 19.40
N ARG A 23 24.69 2.74 19.92
CA ARG A 23 24.76 1.45 19.21
C ARG A 23 23.91 1.54 17.94
N ARG A 24 24.54 1.27 16.80
CA ARG A 24 23.91 1.33 15.47
C ARG A 24 23.54 -0.07 15.01
N THR A 25 22.26 -0.35 14.88
CA THR A 25 21.76 -1.60 14.28
C THR A 25 21.07 -1.31 12.96
N LYS A 26 21.31 -2.16 11.95
CA LYS A 26 20.68 -1.99 10.63
C LYS A 26 19.16 -2.15 10.76
N ARG A 27 18.39 -1.23 10.18
CA ARG A 27 16.93 -1.31 10.09
C ARG A 27 16.42 -0.95 8.72
N ARG A 28 15.20 -1.41 8.45
CA ARG A 28 14.46 -1.16 7.22
C ARG A 28 13.15 -0.48 7.54
N TRP A 29 12.82 0.61 6.87
CA TRP A 29 11.49 1.22 6.93
C TRP A 29 10.67 0.75 5.74
N ASN A 30 9.61 0.01 6.02
CA ASN A 30 8.70 -0.46 4.99
C ASN A 30 7.54 0.52 4.83
N PRO A 31 7.20 0.97 3.61
CA PRO A 31 5.95 1.69 3.38
C PRO A 31 4.76 0.78 3.72
N ASN A 32 3.71 1.36 4.28
CA ASN A 32 2.47 0.63 4.59
C ASN A 32 1.73 0.30 3.28
N ILE A 33 1.98 -0.89 2.74
CA ILE A 33 1.42 -1.38 1.49
C ILE A 33 0.31 -2.37 1.79
N GLN A 34 -0.84 -2.11 1.19
CA GLN A 34 -2.05 -2.88 1.33
C GLN A 34 -2.40 -3.55 0.01
N ARG A 35 -2.90 -4.79 0.09
CA ARG A 35 -3.40 -5.52 -1.08
C ARG A 35 -4.87 -5.16 -1.26
N VAL A 36 -5.21 -4.57 -2.39
CA VAL A 36 -6.58 -4.13 -2.68
C VAL A 36 -7.06 -4.68 -4.02
N ARG A 37 -8.38 -4.88 -4.14
CA ARG A 37 -9.03 -5.13 -5.44
C ARG A 37 -9.34 -3.80 -6.08
N ALA A 38 -8.69 -3.51 -7.19
CA ALA A 38 -8.85 -2.28 -7.94
C ALA A 38 -9.28 -2.57 -9.37
N LEU A 39 -10.02 -1.64 -9.98
CA LEU A 39 -10.28 -1.66 -11.40
C LEU A 39 -9.06 -1.09 -12.12
N VAL A 40 -8.34 -1.95 -12.85
CA VAL A 40 -7.21 -1.57 -13.68
C VAL A 40 -7.58 -1.91 -15.12
N ASN A 41 -7.69 -0.89 -15.97
CA ASN A 41 -8.09 -1.01 -17.38
C ASN A 41 -9.41 -1.78 -17.56
N GLY A 42 -10.44 -1.43 -16.76
CA GLY A 42 -11.77 -2.06 -16.82
C GLY A 42 -11.86 -3.45 -16.18
N SER A 43 -10.73 -4.08 -15.83
CA SER A 43 -10.71 -5.41 -15.20
C SER A 43 -10.39 -5.33 -13.70
N PRO A 44 -11.11 -6.05 -12.83
CA PRO A 44 -10.79 -6.10 -11.41
C PRO A 44 -9.52 -6.92 -11.18
N LYS A 45 -8.44 -6.28 -10.74
CA LYS A 45 -7.16 -6.90 -10.42
C LYS A 45 -6.78 -6.66 -8.97
N ARG A 46 -6.03 -7.60 -8.40
CA ARG A 46 -5.43 -7.43 -7.07
C ARG A 46 -4.08 -6.76 -7.24
N ILE A 47 -3.94 -5.56 -6.69
CA ILE A 47 -2.71 -4.76 -6.78
C ILE A 47 -2.20 -4.38 -5.39
N ARG A 48 -0.89 -4.13 -5.28
CA ARG A 48 -0.24 -3.65 -4.06
C ARG A 48 -0.14 -2.13 -4.07
N VAL A 49 -0.81 -1.49 -3.13
CA VAL A 49 -0.96 -0.03 -3.09
C VAL A 49 -0.58 0.49 -1.72
N CYS A 50 0.21 1.55 -1.64
CA CYS A 50 0.52 2.21 -0.38
C CYS A 50 -0.68 2.99 0.16
N THR A 51 -0.78 3.12 1.47
CA THR A 51 -1.87 3.85 2.13
C THR A 51 -2.00 5.30 1.67
N SER A 52 -0.90 5.97 1.30
CA SER A 52 -0.96 7.33 0.75
C SER A 52 -1.65 7.39 -0.61
N CYS A 53 -1.45 6.39 -1.48
CA CYS A 53 -2.14 6.32 -2.78
C CYS A 53 -3.63 6.00 -2.60
N LEU A 54 -3.96 5.16 -1.62
CA LEU A 54 -5.35 4.89 -1.25
C LEU A 54 -6.05 6.14 -0.70
N LYS A 55 -5.37 6.90 0.17
CA LYS A 55 -5.90 8.15 0.74
C LYS A 55 -6.09 9.23 -0.33
N ALA A 56 -5.19 9.31 -1.31
CA ALA A 56 -5.25 10.27 -2.40
C ALA A 56 -6.22 9.87 -3.53
N GLY A 57 -6.95 8.75 -3.42
CA GLY A 57 -7.90 8.32 -4.45
C GLY A 57 -7.27 7.92 -5.79
N LYS A 58 -5.95 7.67 -5.85
CA LYS A 58 -5.22 7.30 -7.08
C LYS A 58 -5.60 5.93 -7.65
N VAL A 59 -6.46 5.18 -6.95
CA VAL A 59 -6.87 3.83 -7.28
C VAL A 59 -8.36 3.70 -7.06
N GLN A 60 -9.09 3.31 -8.10
CA GLN A 60 -10.50 3.01 -8.01
C GLN A 60 -10.71 1.61 -7.43
N LYS A 61 -11.26 1.54 -6.21
CA LYS A 61 -11.65 0.26 -5.60
C LYS A 61 -12.87 -0.28 -6.34
N VAL A 62 -12.93 -1.61 -6.48
CA VAL A 62 -14.14 -2.27 -6.97
C VAL A 62 -15.25 -2.01 -5.95
N PRO A 63 -16.42 -1.47 -6.36
CA PRO A 63 -17.55 -1.32 -5.46
C PRO A 63 -17.94 -2.71 -4.96
N VAL A 64 -18.01 -2.87 -3.63
CA VAL A 64 -18.63 -4.07 -3.04
C VAL A 64 -20.08 -4.00 -3.47
N ARG A 65 -20.64 -5.08 -4.04
CA ARG A 65 -22.07 -5.16 -4.38
C ARG A 65 -22.86 -4.73 -3.14
N ILE A 66 -23.39 -3.51 -3.15
CA ILE A 66 -24.38 -3.10 -2.16
C ILE A 66 -25.58 -3.95 -2.54
N LYS A 67 -26.01 -4.84 -1.65
CA LYS A 67 -27.27 -5.55 -1.83
C LYS A 67 -28.32 -4.46 -2.10
N THR A 68 -28.90 -4.47 -3.27
CA THR A 68 -30.07 -3.66 -3.59
C THR A 68 -31.13 -4.07 -2.57
N GLU A 69 -31.38 -3.22 -1.58
CA GLU A 69 -32.65 -3.26 -0.89
C GLU A 69 -33.66 -2.73 -1.89
N SER A 70 -34.22 -3.66 -2.65
CA SER A 70 -35.44 -3.46 -3.42
C SER A 70 -36.57 -3.28 -2.42
N ALA A 71 -37.07 -2.06 -2.29
CA ALA A 71 -38.41 -1.74 -1.78
C ALA A 71 -38.94 -0.55 -2.58
#